data_AF-A0A973PYH0-F1
#
_entry.id   AF-A0A973PYH0-F1
#
_cell.length_a   1.000
_cell.length_b   1.000
_cell.length_c   1.000
_cell.angle_alpha   90.00
_cell.angle_beta   90.00
_cell.angle_gamma   90.00
#
_symmetry.space_group_name_H-M   'P 1'
#
loop_
_entity.id
_entity.type
_entity.pdbx_description
1 polymer ?
#
loop_
_entity_poly.entity_id
_entity_poly.type
_entity_poly.pdbx_seq_one_letter_code
_entity_poly.pdbx_strand_id
1 'polypeptide(L)'
;MHVNRDSRARRSALRRRALVGPLAVGLALGGTAAAPAFAQHREAAAAAAPQCSAAYQIEQKLSSGTTWRMCWRFESRSGVILDDISYQPPGESQPIKVLNSAKLAQIDVPYDDGSVEYNDVTDYNFGNGLLNLTPDECPGGTIKTVKVAEPFYSDSPNVNGLCATTRSRGHAYHLLSDANKTYQAQGKDLLLYTVNKVGWYEYITEWRFQDDGTMSMNAGATGSLSPDDYDAGDGRGWPIGKGAKAYATSHSHNIFWRLDFGLDGSSKTRIEQYDSKVSAPVGGQQAPTNKTTLTKVTKELAGDAKDMRWWRVVSTAGKNKDDHPRSYEIVQGPTAKYPGHGFTKHDVYFTEYNKCEQYASGNPLNCGAGHGKSVDTWVNGQTLTHPIVWVNVGFHHIARDEDQQPMPVHWQGFSIAPRDVTAMNPLTPADLAAQNGHWH
;
A
#
# COMPACT_ATOMS: atom_id res chain seq x y z
N MET A 1 46.56 0.62 -33.30
CA MET A 1 46.54 0.17 -34.72
C MET A 1 45.31 0.77 -35.39
N HIS A 2 45.45 1.35 -36.59
CA HIS A 2 44.29 1.71 -37.42
C HIS A 2 43.96 0.56 -38.37
N VAL A 3 42.66 0.26 -38.54
CA VAL A 3 42.06 0.10 -39.87
C VAL A 3 40.70 0.79 -39.84
N ASN A 4 40.38 1.55 -40.89
CA ASN A 4 39.08 2.16 -41.12
C ASN A 4 38.71 1.95 -42.59
N ARG A 5 37.45 1.61 -42.92
CA ARG A 5 36.86 1.61 -44.28
C ARG A 5 35.35 1.40 -44.17
N ASP A 6 34.48 2.35 -44.50
CA ASP A 6 34.20 3.09 -45.75
C ASP A 6 33.43 2.35 -46.87
N SER A 7 32.11 2.39 -46.72
CA SER A 7 31.22 3.13 -47.65
C SER A 7 30.65 2.47 -48.92
N ARG A 8 29.46 3.01 -49.29
CA ARG A 8 28.77 3.02 -50.61
C ARG A 8 27.99 1.76 -51.05
N ALA A 9 26.93 1.87 -51.88
CA ALA A 9 25.96 2.97 -52.13
C ALA A 9 24.87 2.51 -53.14
N ARG A 10 23.70 3.21 -53.16
CA ARG A 10 22.71 3.31 -54.28
C ARG A 10 21.96 2.01 -54.64
N ARG A 11 20.78 1.97 -55.29
CA ARG A 11 19.61 2.85 -55.57
C ARG A 11 18.82 2.10 -56.66
N SER A 12 17.49 1.96 -56.54
CA SER A 12 16.51 2.15 -57.65
C SER A 12 15.08 1.88 -57.17
N ALA A 13 14.07 2.32 -57.92
CA ALA A 13 12.64 2.16 -57.58
C ALA A 13 11.72 2.27 -58.80
N LEU A 14 10.61 1.51 -58.81
CA LEU A 14 9.39 1.68 -59.63
C LEU A 14 8.22 0.96 -58.90
N ARG A 15 6.98 1.45 -58.69
CA ARG A 15 5.99 2.34 -59.39
C ARG A 15 5.03 1.63 -60.37
N ARG A 16 3.76 1.42 -59.92
CA ARG A 16 2.41 1.70 -60.54
C ARG A 16 1.33 1.10 -59.59
N ARG A 17 0.19 1.76 -59.22
CA ARG A 17 -0.99 2.33 -59.95
C ARG A 17 -1.91 1.24 -60.55
N ALA A 18 -3.26 1.29 -60.48
CA ALA A 18 -4.26 2.29 -59.99
C ALA A 18 -5.58 1.59 -59.47
N LEU A 19 -6.52 2.21 -58.73
CA LEU A 19 -7.80 2.88 -59.14
C LEU A 19 -8.65 2.10 -60.19
N VAL A 20 -10.00 1.98 -60.18
CA VAL A 20 -11.22 2.70 -59.66
C VAL A 20 -12.31 1.64 -59.33
N GLY A 21 -13.46 1.77 -58.60
CA GLY A 21 -14.20 2.82 -57.85
C GLY A 21 -15.61 2.31 -57.39
N PRO A 22 -16.55 3.16 -56.87
CA PRO A 22 -17.81 2.74 -56.22
C PRO A 22 -19.11 2.86 -57.06
N LEU A 23 -20.22 2.26 -56.60
CA LEU A 23 -21.60 2.46 -57.09
C LEU A 23 -22.63 2.43 -55.93
N ALA A 24 -23.88 2.88 -56.16
CA ALA A 24 -24.91 3.05 -55.11
C ALA A 24 -26.36 2.93 -55.63
N VAL A 25 -27.34 3.12 -54.71
CA VAL A 25 -28.81 3.29 -54.89
C VAL A 25 -29.66 2.00 -54.99
N GLY A 26 -30.76 1.98 -54.22
CA GLY A 26 -31.86 1.01 -54.34
C GLY A 26 -32.78 1.00 -53.10
N LEU A 27 -33.93 1.70 -53.15
CA LEU A 27 -35.00 1.56 -52.15
C LEU A 27 -36.04 0.52 -52.59
N ALA A 28 -36.63 -0.17 -51.62
CA ALA A 28 -37.90 -0.88 -51.77
C ALA A 28 -38.70 -0.80 -50.46
N LEU A 29 -40.04 -0.73 -50.56
CA LEU A 29 -40.97 -0.71 -49.43
C LEU A 29 -41.57 -2.10 -49.21
N GLY A 30 -41.78 -2.49 -47.95
CA GLY A 30 -42.47 -3.73 -47.54
C GLY A 30 -43.14 -3.53 -46.18
N GLY A 31 -44.36 -4.05 -46.01
CA GLY A 31 -45.26 -3.64 -44.93
C GLY A 31 -45.51 -4.66 -43.82
N THR A 32 -45.95 -4.12 -42.68
CA THR A 32 -46.87 -4.73 -41.69
C THR A 32 -46.63 -6.17 -41.22
N ALA A 33 -46.05 -6.30 -40.02
CA ALA A 33 -46.44 -7.34 -39.05
C ALA A 33 -46.38 -6.75 -37.63
N ALA A 34 -47.52 -6.66 -36.94
CA ALA A 34 -47.55 -6.25 -35.55
C ALA A 34 -47.31 -7.47 -34.64
N ALA A 35 -46.13 -7.53 -34.01
CA ALA A 35 -45.82 -8.56 -33.02
C ALA A 35 -46.61 -8.33 -31.72
N PRO A 36 -46.98 -9.38 -30.97
CA PRO A 36 -47.70 -9.23 -29.71
C PRO A 36 -46.83 -8.53 -28.66
N ALA A 37 -47.46 -7.70 -27.83
CA ALA A 37 -46.80 -7.03 -26.72
C ALA A 37 -46.46 -8.04 -25.60
N PHE A 38 -45.25 -8.58 -25.63
CA PHE A 38 -44.71 -9.34 -24.51
C PHE A 38 -44.59 -8.42 -23.29
N ALA A 39 -45.17 -8.84 -22.16
CA ALA A 39 -45.02 -8.13 -20.91
C ALA A 39 -43.53 -8.06 -20.53
N GLN A 40 -43.03 -6.85 -20.26
CA GLN A 40 -41.68 -6.69 -19.72
C GLN A 40 -41.64 -7.33 -18.33
N HIS A 41 -41.09 -8.54 -18.25
CA HIS A 41 -40.54 -9.03 -17.00
C HIS A 41 -39.56 -7.96 -16.49
N ARG A 42 -39.74 -7.52 -15.23
CA ARG A 42 -38.68 -6.84 -14.52
C ARG A 42 -37.54 -7.85 -14.36
N GLU A 43 -36.55 -7.74 -15.23
CA GLU A 43 -35.29 -8.45 -15.10
C GLU A 43 -34.74 -8.13 -13.71
N ALA A 44 -34.65 -9.15 -12.86
CA ALA A 44 -34.11 -8.99 -11.52
C ALA A 44 -32.65 -8.52 -11.68
N ALA A 45 -32.29 -7.42 -11.03
CA ALA A 45 -30.98 -6.81 -11.19
C ALA A 45 -29.88 -7.87 -11.04
N ALA A 46 -29.13 -8.10 -12.11
CA ALA A 46 -28.15 -9.17 -12.16
C ALA A 46 -27.18 -9.02 -10.98
N ALA A 47 -27.06 -10.09 -10.17
CA ALA A 47 -26.13 -10.09 -9.05
C ALA A 47 -24.73 -9.77 -9.57
N ALA A 48 -24.06 -8.81 -8.94
CA ALA A 48 -22.71 -8.42 -9.34
C ALA A 48 -21.80 -9.65 -9.38
N ALA A 49 -20.97 -9.74 -10.42
CA ALA A 49 -20.02 -10.84 -10.57
C ALA A 49 -19.10 -10.93 -9.33
N PRO A 50 -18.71 -12.15 -8.91
CA PRO A 50 -17.82 -12.31 -7.75
C PRO A 50 -16.53 -11.53 -7.97
N GLN A 51 -16.20 -10.62 -7.03
CA GLN A 51 -15.17 -9.59 -7.25
C GLN A 51 -13.75 -10.16 -7.41
N CYS A 52 -13.53 -11.39 -6.92
CA CYS A 52 -12.47 -12.28 -7.39
C CYS A 52 -12.96 -13.74 -7.34
N SER A 53 -12.24 -14.66 -8.00
CA SER A 53 -12.52 -16.10 -7.88
C SER A 53 -11.89 -16.70 -6.62
N ALA A 54 -12.43 -17.82 -6.14
CA ALA A 54 -12.08 -18.40 -4.83
C ALA A 54 -10.58 -18.69 -4.61
N ALA A 55 -9.78 -18.92 -5.66
CA ALA A 55 -8.32 -19.06 -5.55
C ALA A 55 -7.63 -17.76 -5.09
N TYR A 56 -8.16 -16.63 -5.57
CA TYR A 56 -7.70 -15.27 -5.30
C TYR A 56 -8.37 -14.64 -4.06
N GLN A 57 -9.29 -15.35 -3.40
CA GLN A 57 -9.89 -14.89 -2.16
C GLN A 57 -9.04 -15.28 -0.94
N ILE A 58 -9.08 -14.42 0.07
CA ILE A 58 -8.66 -14.69 1.45
C ILE A 58 -9.83 -14.30 2.36
N GLU A 59 -10.32 -15.25 3.15
CA GLU A 59 -11.22 -15.01 4.27
C GLU A 59 -10.63 -15.69 5.50
N GLN A 60 -10.34 -14.91 6.54
CA GLN A 60 -9.80 -15.41 7.80
C GLN A 60 -10.62 -14.91 8.97
N LYS A 61 -11.26 -15.86 9.66
CA LYS A 61 -11.82 -15.61 10.99
C LYS A 61 -10.74 -15.84 12.05
N LEU A 62 -10.51 -14.84 12.90
CA LEU A 62 -9.56 -14.86 14.01
C LEU A 62 -10.23 -15.42 15.27
N SER A 63 -9.42 -15.82 16.26
CA SER A 63 -9.88 -16.41 17.52
C SER A 63 -10.75 -15.47 18.37
N SER A 64 -10.66 -14.17 18.14
CA SER A 64 -11.55 -13.14 18.70
C SER A 64 -12.99 -13.19 18.18
N GLY A 65 -13.23 -13.88 17.05
CA GLY A 65 -14.47 -13.80 16.28
C GLY A 65 -14.43 -12.79 15.12
N THR A 66 -13.46 -11.87 15.11
CA THR A 66 -13.20 -10.94 13.99
C THR A 66 -12.99 -11.71 12.69
N THR A 67 -13.54 -11.25 11.57
CA THR A 67 -13.28 -11.81 10.24
C THR A 67 -12.75 -10.74 9.29
N TRP A 68 -11.62 -11.03 8.64
CA TRP A 68 -11.07 -10.23 7.56
C TRP A 68 -11.32 -10.92 6.22
N ARG A 69 -11.66 -10.13 5.19
CA ARG A 69 -11.84 -10.59 3.81
C ARG A 69 -11.13 -9.67 2.84
N MET A 70 -10.57 -10.25 1.78
CA MET A 70 -9.93 -9.53 0.68
C MET A 70 -9.75 -10.45 -0.53
N CYS A 71 -9.59 -9.82 -1.69
CA CYS A 71 -9.01 -10.41 -2.87
C CYS A 71 -7.50 -10.13 -2.90
N TRP A 72 -6.70 -11.05 -3.42
CA TRP A 72 -5.29 -10.80 -3.76
C TRP A 72 -5.07 -11.03 -5.25
N ARG A 73 -4.21 -10.22 -5.85
CA ARG A 73 -3.65 -10.43 -7.19
C ARG A 73 -2.16 -10.15 -7.19
N PHE A 74 -1.53 -10.37 -8.34
CA PHE A 74 -0.11 -10.17 -8.51
C PHE A 74 0.19 -9.46 -9.83
N GLU A 75 1.22 -8.62 -9.84
CA GLU A 75 1.79 -8.04 -11.07
C GLU A 75 3.32 -8.01 -11.00
N SER A 76 3.97 -7.96 -12.16
CA SER A 76 5.43 -7.89 -12.26
C SER A 76 6.05 -6.67 -11.57
N ARG A 77 5.30 -5.60 -11.30
CA ARG A 77 5.83 -4.37 -10.68
C ARG A 77 5.66 -4.38 -9.18
N SER A 78 4.47 -4.06 -8.68
CA SER A 78 4.21 -3.94 -7.23
C SER A 78 4.26 -5.27 -6.46
N GLY A 79 4.39 -6.41 -7.15
CA GLY A 79 4.27 -7.72 -6.53
C GLY A 79 2.82 -8.01 -6.14
N VAL A 80 2.60 -8.36 -4.87
CA VAL A 80 1.26 -8.63 -4.33
C VAL A 80 0.45 -7.33 -4.17
N ILE A 81 -0.81 -7.39 -4.60
CA ILE A 81 -1.79 -6.31 -4.44
C ILE A 81 -3.04 -6.89 -3.79
N LEU A 82 -3.57 -6.20 -2.79
CA LEU A 82 -4.75 -6.61 -2.03
C LEU A 82 -5.92 -5.68 -2.39
N ASP A 83 -7.02 -6.23 -2.88
CA ASP A 83 -8.23 -5.53 -3.28
C ASP A 83 -9.44 -5.97 -2.44
N ASP A 84 -10.53 -5.20 -2.44
CA ASP A 84 -11.78 -5.50 -1.70
C ASP A 84 -11.59 -5.84 -0.20
N ILE A 85 -10.69 -5.10 0.47
CA ILE A 85 -10.37 -5.33 1.87
C ILE A 85 -11.54 -4.89 2.74
N SER A 86 -12.09 -5.81 3.52
CA SER A 86 -13.18 -5.57 4.47
C SER A 86 -12.98 -6.22 5.83
N TYR A 87 -13.45 -5.51 6.85
CA TYR A 87 -13.33 -5.82 8.28
C TYR A 87 -14.71 -6.16 8.87
N GLN A 88 -14.82 -7.27 9.58
CA GLN A 88 -16.03 -7.61 10.33
C GLN A 88 -15.66 -7.91 11.79
N PRO A 89 -15.86 -6.97 12.73
CA PRO A 89 -15.65 -7.23 14.15
C PRO A 89 -16.72 -8.17 14.72
N PRO A 90 -16.48 -8.77 15.90
CA PRO A 90 -17.48 -9.57 16.59
C PRO A 90 -18.80 -8.81 16.78
N GLY A 91 -19.92 -9.44 16.45
CA GLY A 91 -21.25 -8.87 16.63
C GLY A 91 -21.74 -7.90 15.54
N GLU A 92 -20.92 -7.54 14.54
CA GLU A 92 -21.44 -6.86 13.35
C GLU A 92 -22.01 -7.86 12.34
N SER A 93 -23.20 -7.57 11.81
CA SER A 93 -23.96 -8.48 10.94
C SER A 93 -23.49 -8.49 9.48
N GLN A 94 -22.67 -7.52 9.07
CA GLN A 94 -22.15 -7.35 7.72
C GLN A 94 -20.69 -6.89 7.77
N PRO A 95 -19.86 -7.21 6.75
CA PRO A 95 -18.51 -6.69 6.65
C PRO A 95 -18.50 -5.20 6.30
N ILE A 96 -17.63 -4.43 6.95
CA ILE A 96 -17.35 -3.03 6.66
C ILE A 96 -16.21 -3.00 5.64
N LYS A 97 -16.48 -2.61 4.39
CA LYS A 97 -15.41 -2.40 3.40
C LYS A 97 -14.56 -1.20 3.81
N VAL A 98 -13.24 -1.32 3.66
CA VAL A 98 -12.26 -0.30 4.09
C VAL A 98 -11.43 0.20 2.92
N LEU A 99 -10.77 -0.69 2.18
CA LEU A 99 -9.95 -0.34 1.01
C LEU A 99 -10.50 -1.02 -0.24
N ASN A 100 -10.52 -0.27 -1.35
CA ASN A 100 -10.74 -0.82 -2.69
C ASN A 100 -9.49 -1.57 -3.16
N SER A 101 -8.31 -1.00 -2.91
CA SER A 101 -7.01 -1.54 -3.33
C SER A 101 -5.88 -1.00 -2.44
N ALA A 102 -4.89 -1.83 -2.14
CA ALA A 102 -3.70 -1.49 -1.40
C ALA A 102 -2.47 -2.17 -2.04
N LYS A 103 -1.43 -1.40 -2.35
CA LYS A 103 -0.20 -1.93 -2.95
C LYS A 103 1.06 -1.17 -2.55
N LEU A 104 2.20 -1.84 -2.70
CA LEU A 104 3.51 -1.19 -2.85
C LEU A 104 3.50 -0.31 -4.11
N ALA A 105 4.16 0.85 -4.06
CA ALA A 105 4.08 1.88 -5.08
C ALA A 105 5.44 2.39 -5.57
N GLN A 106 6.49 2.28 -4.74
CA GLN A 106 7.90 2.35 -5.14
C GLN A 106 8.77 1.78 -4.01
N ILE A 107 9.96 1.27 -4.36
CA ILE A 107 11.13 1.28 -3.49
C ILE A 107 12.22 2.05 -4.26
N ASP A 108 12.66 3.16 -3.71
CA ASP A 108 13.65 4.08 -4.29
C ASP A 108 14.92 4.04 -3.43
N VAL A 109 16.06 3.66 -4.05
CA VAL A 109 17.33 3.38 -3.38
C VAL A 109 18.48 4.19 -3.99
N PRO A 110 18.62 5.48 -3.63
CA PRO A 110 19.77 6.30 -4.00
C PRO A 110 20.97 6.01 -3.09
N TYR A 111 22.16 5.87 -3.68
CA TYR A 111 23.42 5.71 -2.97
C TYR A 111 24.07 7.08 -2.69
N ASP A 112 24.63 7.25 -1.49
CA ASP A 112 25.17 8.53 -0.99
C ASP A 112 26.39 9.02 -1.77
N ASP A 113 27.00 8.15 -2.58
CA ASP A 113 28.10 8.50 -3.48
C ASP A 113 27.64 9.15 -4.80
N GLY A 114 26.36 9.01 -5.15
CA GLY A 114 25.76 9.48 -6.39
C GLY A 114 26.12 8.65 -7.63
N SER A 115 26.68 7.44 -7.48
CA SER A 115 27.01 6.58 -8.62
C SER A 115 25.78 5.88 -9.20
N VAL A 116 24.81 5.51 -8.36
CA VAL A 116 23.61 4.75 -8.75
C VAL A 116 22.39 5.09 -7.90
N GLU A 117 21.23 4.91 -8.52
CA GLU A 117 19.90 5.05 -7.92
C GLU A 117 18.98 3.98 -8.52
N TYR A 118 18.33 3.19 -7.66
CA TYR A 118 17.44 2.10 -8.10
C TYR A 118 15.98 2.43 -7.80
N ASN A 119 15.10 2.24 -8.78
CA ASN A 119 13.66 2.33 -8.62
C ASN A 119 13.06 0.92 -8.82
N ASP A 120 13.18 0.05 -7.81
CA ASP A 120 13.00 -1.41 -7.92
C ASP A 120 11.63 -1.81 -8.50
N VAL A 121 10.56 -1.09 -8.13
CA VAL A 121 9.20 -1.40 -8.55
C VAL A 121 8.96 -1.01 -10.01
N THR A 122 9.52 0.11 -10.49
CA THR A 122 9.27 0.61 -11.85
C THR A 122 10.30 0.19 -12.89
N ASP A 123 11.54 -0.03 -12.50
CA ASP A 123 12.64 -0.14 -13.46
C ASP A 123 13.11 -1.61 -13.52
N TYR A 124 13.16 -2.27 -12.35
CA TYR A 124 13.59 -3.66 -12.21
C TYR A 124 12.42 -4.66 -12.18
N ASN A 125 11.18 -4.20 -12.05
CA ASN A 125 9.99 -5.06 -11.93
C ASN A 125 10.09 -5.99 -10.72
N PHE A 126 10.23 -5.41 -9.52
CA PHE A 126 10.27 -6.04 -8.20
C PHE A 126 9.38 -7.30 -8.01
N GLY A 127 8.15 -7.29 -8.52
CA GLY A 127 7.23 -8.43 -8.47
C GLY A 127 7.76 -9.69 -9.16
N ASN A 128 8.52 -9.57 -10.25
CA ASN A 128 9.17 -10.71 -10.90
C ASN A 128 10.28 -11.35 -10.05
N GLY A 129 10.80 -10.64 -9.04
CA GLY A 129 11.77 -11.14 -8.06
C GLY A 129 11.20 -12.06 -6.98
N LEU A 130 9.91 -12.46 -7.07
CA LEU A 130 9.24 -13.31 -6.08
C LEU A 130 9.97 -14.66 -5.90
N LEU A 131 10.28 -15.00 -4.64
CA LEU A 131 10.91 -16.27 -4.27
C LEU A 131 9.89 -17.38 -3.98
N ASN A 132 10.32 -18.64 -4.07
CA ASN A 132 9.55 -19.78 -3.56
C ASN A 132 9.79 -19.93 -2.06
N LEU A 133 8.73 -19.87 -1.25
CA LEU A 133 8.78 -20.10 0.18
C LEU A 133 8.64 -21.59 0.51
N THR A 134 9.33 -22.02 1.57
CA THR A 134 9.20 -23.34 2.20
C THR A 134 8.19 -23.30 3.36
N PRO A 135 7.63 -24.45 3.78
CA PRO A 135 6.70 -24.50 4.92
C PRO A 135 7.24 -23.91 6.23
N ASP A 136 8.56 -24.05 6.46
CA ASP A 136 9.23 -23.52 7.66
C ASP A 136 9.30 -21.99 7.66
N GLU A 137 9.35 -21.35 6.48
CA GLU A 137 9.24 -19.90 6.35
C GLU A 137 7.81 -19.38 6.58
N CYS A 138 6.78 -20.22 6.41
CA CYS A 138 5.36 -19.88 6.59
C CYS A 138 4.71 -20.69 7.74
N PRO A 139 5.23 -20.60 8.98
CA PRO A 139 4.84 -21.49 10.07
C PRO A 139 3.36 -21.34 10.43
N GLY A 140 2.66 -22.48 10.50
CA GLY A 140 1.22 -22.55 10.79
C GLY A 140 0.32 -21.94 9.72
N GLY A 141 0.86 -21.57 8.56
CA GLY A 141 0.15 -20.90 7.48
C GLY A 141 -0.17 -21.81 6.28
N THR A 142 -0.64 -21.17 5.22
CA THR A 142 -0.77 -21.75 3.88
C THR A 142 0.03 -20.89 2.90
N ILE A 143 0.89 -21.53 2.11
CA ILE A 143 1.58 -20.87 1.00
C ILE A 143 0.71 -21.00 -0.25
N LYS A 144 0.36 -19.86 -0.85
CA LYS A 144 -0.39 -19.78 -2.11
C LYS A 144 0.58 -19.73 -3.29
N THR A 145 0.30 -20.54 -4.30
CA THR A 145 0.98 -20.47 -5.60
C THR A 145 0.53 -19.21 -6.34
N VAL A 146 1.49 -18.37 -6.70
CA VAL A 146 1.36 -17.13 -7.45
C VAL A 146 1.79 -17.39 -8.89
N LYS A 147 1.03 -16.87 -9.87
CA LYS A 147 1.47 -16.88 -11.26
C LYS A 147 2.25 -15.60 -11.58
N VAL A 148 3.57 -15.71 -11.65
CA VAL A 148 4.49 -14.67 -12.10
C VAL A 148 4.63 -14.77 -13.63
N ALA A 149 4.74 -13.63 -14.32
CA ALA A 149 4.86 -13.61 -15.78
C ALA A 149 6.26 -14.04 -16.25
N GLU A 150 7.29 -13.39 -15.71
CA GLU A 150 8.71 -13.58 -16.08
C GLU A 150 9.54 -13.68 -14.78
N PRO A 151 9.47 -14.79 -14.02
CA PRO A 151 10.13 -14.93 -12.73
C PRO A 151 11.66 -14.91 -12.87
N PHE A 152 12.35 -14.15 -12.01
CA PHE A 152 13.81 -14.00 -12.07
C PHE A 152 14.58 -15.15 -11.40
N TYR A 153 13.97 -15.80 -10.41
CA TYR A 153 14.62 -16.79 -9.53
C TYR A 153 13.84 -18.12 -9.45
N SER A 154 13.10 -18.48 -10.50
CA SER A 154 12.36 -19.75 -10.57
C SER A 154 12.20 -20.23 -12.01
N ASP A 155 12.51 -21.50 -12.28
CA ASP A 155 12.26 -22.16 -13.58
C ASP A 155 10.76 -22.35 -13.89
N SER A 156 9.87 -21.96 -12.98
CA SER A 156 8.43 -22.11 -13.06
C SER A 156 7.73 -20.74 -12.94
N PRO A 157 6.81 -20.37 -13.85
CA PRO A 157 5.95 -19.20 -13.68
C PRO A 157 4.94 -19.36 -12.52
N ASN A 158 4.76 -20.59 -12.01
CA ASN A 158 4.01 -20.85 -10.80
C ASN A 158 5.00 -20.89 -9.61
N VAL A 159 5.00 -19.83 -8.81
CA VAL A 159 5.92 -19.59 -7.68
C VAL A 159 5.15 -19.67 -6.37
N ASN A 160 5.59 -20.47 -5.41
CA ASN A 160 4.95 -20.62 -4.09
C ASN A 160 5.37 -19.46 -3.16
N GLY A 161 5.01 -18.23 -3.50
CA GLY A 161 5.61 -17.02 -2.92
C GLY A 161 4.75 -16.19 -1.95
N LEU A 162 3.45 -16.51 -1.77
CA LEU A 162 2.55 -15.75 -0.88
C LEU A 162 2.17 -16.59 0.34
N CYS A 163 2.74 -16.27 1.51
CA CYS A 163 2.32 -16.85 2.78
C CYS A 163 1.04 -16.18 3.29
N ALA A 164 0.12 -16.98 3.83
CA ALA A 164 -1.01 -16.53 4.65
C ALA A 164 -1.03 -17.33 5.97
N THR A 165 -0.82 -16.66 7.11
CA THR A 165 -0.79 -17.27 8.45
C THR A 165 -1.51 -16.38 9.47
N THR A 166 -1.57 -16.80 10.75
CA THR A 166 -2.13 -15.97 11.83
C THR A 166 -1.21 -16.00 13.05
N ARG A 167 -0.70 -14.85 13.51
CA ARG A 167 0.20 -14.77 14.68
C ARG A 167 -0.54 -14.18 15.88
N SER A 168 0.06 -14.35 17.07
CA SER A 168 -0.35 -13.59 18.24
C SER A 168 0.28 -12.20 18.19
N ARG A 169 -0.47 -11.18 18.63
CA ARG A 169 0.02 -9.80 18.77
C ARG A 169 0.18 -9.34 20.22
N GLY A 170 0.24 -10.29 21.17
CA GLY A 170 0.22 -10.00 22.60
C GLY A 170 -1.18 -9.63 23.11
N HIS A 171 -1.27 -8.74 24.09
CA HIS A 171 -2.56 -8.31 24.65
C HIS A 171 -3.39 -7.50 23.64
N ALA A 172 -4.65 -7.88 23.46
CA ALA A 172 -5.66 -7.03 22.83
C ALA A 172 -6.20 -5.97 23.81
N TYR A 173 -6.28 -6.31 25.10
CA TYR A 173 -6.51 -5.37 26.21
C TYR A 173 -6.17 -6.01 27.57
N HIS A 174 -6.02 -5.14 28.57
CA HIS A 174 -6.00 -5.48 29.99
C HIS A 174 -6.61 -4.31 30.79
N LEU A 175 -7.56 -4.61 31.67
CA LEU A 175 -8.25 -3.66 32.55
C LEU A 175 -8.48 -4.32 33.92
N LEU A 176 -8.17 -3.61 35.00
CA LEU A 176 -8.67 -3.93 36.34
C LEU A 176 -9.78 -2.93 36.65
N SER A 177 -11.00 -3.40 36.95
CA SER A 177 -12.09 -2.52 37.37
C SER A 177 -12.05 -2.24 38.88
N ASP A 178 -12.77 -1.19 39.32
CA ASP A 178 -12.85 -0.79 40.73
C ASP A 178 -13.52 -1.85 41.62
N ALA A 179 -14.30 -2.77 41.02
CA ALA A 179 -14.78 -4.00 41.65
C ALA A 179 -13.69 -5.09 41.80
N ASN A 180 -12.41 -4.74 41.60
CA ASN A 180 -11.23 -5.60 41.63
C ASN A 180 -11.31 -6.81 40.68
N LYS A 181 -11.96 -6.66 39.53
CA LYS A 181 -12.10 -7.71 38.51
C LYS A 181 -11.21 -7.40 37.29
N THR A 182 -10.35 -8.35 36.94
CA THR A 182 -9.52 -8.25 35.73
C THR A 182 -10.29 -8.69 34.49
N TYR A 183 -10.30 -7.84 33.47
CA TYR A 183 -10.73 -8.13 32.11
C TYR A 183 -9.51 -8.09 31.19
N GLN A 184 -9.23 -9.18 30.47
CA GLN A 184 -8.10 -9.24 29.54
C GLN A 184 -8.37 -10.18 28.37
N ALA A 185 -7.71 -9.93 27.25
CA ALA A 185 -7.67 -10.83 26.10
C ALA A 185 -6.29 -10.79 25.42
N GLN A 186 -5.86 -11.93 24.86
CA GLN A 186 -4.76 -11.97 23.90
C GLN A 186 -5.32 -11.77 22.49
N GLY A 187 -4.68 -10.93 21.69
CA GLY A 187 -5.05 -10.63 20.33
C GLY A 187 -4.38 -11.55 19.30
N LYS A 188 -5.02 -11.65 18.14
CA LYS A 188 -4.46 -12.23 16.91
C LYS A 188 -4.43 -11.22 15.76
N ASP A 189 -3.61 -11.55 14.77
CA ASP A 189 -3.70 -11.01 13.42
C ASP A 189 -3.90 -12.12 12.38
N LEU A 190 -4.35 -11.71 11.19
CA LEU A 190 -4.01 -12.36 9.92
C LEU A 190 -2.74 -11.68 9.40
N LEU A 191 -1.76 -12.49 8.98
CA LEU A 191 -0.49 -12.05 8.43
C LEU A 191 -0.36 -12.61 7.00
N LEU A 192 -0.19 -11.70 6.03
CA LEU A 192 0.15 -12.02 4.64
C LEU A 192 1.53 -11.44 4.31
N TYR A 193 2.37 -12.18 3.58
CA TYR A 193 3.61 -11.63 3.03
C TYR A 193 4.14 -12.37 1.82
N THR A 194 4.97 -11.67 1.06
CA THR A 194 5.87 -12.22 0.03
C THR A 194 7.32 -11.88 0.36
N VAL A 195 8.26 -12.65 -0.19
CA VAL A 195 9.69 -12.30 -0.21
C VAL A 195 10.11 -12.09 -1.66
N ASN A 196 10.67 -10.93 -1.95
CA ASN A 196 11.02 -10.47 -3.29
C ASN A 196 12.49 -10.06 -3.33
N LYS A 197 13.27 -10.67 -4.23
CA LYS A 197 14.69 -10.39 -4.42
C LYS A 197 14.93 -9.41 -5.57
N VAL A 198 15.79 -8.41 -5.34
CA VAL A 198 16.27 -7.48 -6.38
C VAL A 198 17.78 -7.30 -6.18
N GLY A 199 18.56 -7.86 -7.11
CA GLY A 199 20.03 -7.89 -6.97
C GLY A 199 20.47 -8.64 -5.72
N TRP A 200 21.27 -7.98 -4.88
CA TRP A 200 21.71 -8.50 -3.58
C TRP A 200 20.61 -8.42 -2.50
N TYR A 201 19.75 -7.40 -2.56
CA TYR A 201 18.68 -7.17 -1.59
C TYR A 201 17.51 -8.16 -1.71
N GLU A 202 16.89 -8.43 -0.58
CA GLU A 202 15.60 -9.12 -0.44
C GLU A 202 14.67 -8.28 0.44
N TYR A 203 13.41 -8.19 0.05
CA TYR A 203 12.39 -7.42 0.76
C TYR A 203 11.21 -8.32 1.14
N ILE A 204 10.90 -8.37 2.43
CA ILE A 204 9.71 -9.01 2.97
C ILE A 204 8.58 -7.98 2.96
N THR A 205 7.60 -8.13 2.06
CA THR A 205 6.45 -7.21 1.97
C THR A 205 5.32 -7.73 2.85
N GLU A 206 5.08 -7.10 3.99
CA GLU A 206 4.20 -7.58 5.06
C GLU A 206 2.88 -6.79 5.16
N TRP A 207 1.77 -7.52 5.26
CA TRP A 207 0.43 -6.98 5.49
C TRP A 207 -0.18 -7.69 6.71
N ARG A 208 -0.42 -6.94 7.80
CA ARG A 208 -1.00 -7.47 9.05
C ARG A 208 -2.37 -6.87 9.29
N PHE A 209 -3.33 -7.74 9.58
CA PHE A 209 -4.75 -7.44 9.73
C PHE A 209 -5.19 -7.87 11.14
N GLN A 210 -5.21 -6.92 12.07
CA GLN A 210 -5.36 -7.19 13.50
C GLN A 210 -6.83 -7.38 13.88
N ASP A 211 -7.11 -8.11 14.97
CA ASP A 211 -8.49 -8.37 15.39
C ASP A 211 -9.29 -7.13 15.83
N ASP A 212 -8.61 -6.08 16.28
CA ASP A 212 -9.22 -4.78 16.61
C ASP A 212 -9.52 -3.87 15.39
N GLY A 213 -9.16 -4.30 14.18
CA GLY A 213 -9.38 -3.55 12.95
C GLY A 213 -8.16 -2.79 12.44
N THR A 214 -7.08 -2.70 13.21
CA THR A 214 -5.83 -2.08 12.77
C THR A 214 -5.22 -2.87 11.61
N MET A 215 -4.81 -2.16 10.56
CA MET A 215 -3.97 -2.72 9.49
C MET A 215 -2.56 -2.14 9.58
N SER A 216 -1.55 -2.97 9.35
CA SER A 216 -0.14 -2.56 9.35
C SER A 216 0.54 -3.03 8.08
N MET A 217 1.33 -2.14 7.49
CA MET A 217 2.02 -2.32 6.22
C MET A 217 3.51 -2.08 6.45
N ASN A 218 4.31 -3.14 6.31
CA ASN A 218 5.74 -3.11 6.59
C ASN A 218 6.54 -3.66 5.39
N ALA A 219 7.75 -3.14 5.19
CA ALA A 219 8.78 -3.73 4.36
C ALA A 219 9.96 -4.10 5.27
N GLY A 220 10.44 -5.34 5.17
CA GLY A 220 11.64 -5.81 5.85
C GLY A 220 12.77 -5.98 4.84
N ALA A 221 13.75 -5.07 4.82
CA ALA A 221 14.92 -5.17 3.96
C ALA A 221 15.97 -6.12 4.57
N THR A 222 16.51 -7.03 3.78
CA THR A 222 17.41 -8.12 4.19
C THR A 222 18.21 -8.62 2.97
N GLY A 223 18.86 -9.79 3.06
CA GLY A 223 19.70 -10.34 2.01
C GLY A 223 21.18 -10.07 2.25
N SER A 224 21.78 -9.12 1.53
CA SER A 224 23.21 -8.80 1.62
C SER A 224 23.48 -7.35 1.20
N LEU A 225 24.58 -6.78 1.69
CA LEU A 225 25.13 -5.53 1.16
C LEU A 225 25.58 -5.72 -0.30
N SER A 226 25.70 -4.61 -1.05
CA SER A 226 26.31 -4.63 -2.38
C SER A 226 27.74 -5.20 -2.30
N PRO A 227 28.13 -6.13 -3.19
CA PRO A 227 29.48 -6.67 -3.23
C PRO A 227 30.49 -5.76 -3.94
N ASP A 228 30.00 -4.75 -4.69
CA ASP A 228 30.81 -3.93 -5.59
C ASP A 228 31.17 -2.56 -4.96
N ASP A 229 30.38 -2.08 -3.99
CA ASP A 229 30.44 -0.72 -3.44
C ASP A 229 31.21 -0.66 -2.09
N TYR A 230 32.51 -0.98 -2.14
CA TYR A 230 33.36 -1.17 -0.94
C TYR A 230 34.54 -0.18 -0.77
N ASP A 231 34.57 0.95 -1.48
CA ASP A 231 35.66 1.94 -1.41
C ASP A 231 35.26 3.33 -0.86
N ALA A 232 34.04 3.50 -0.35
CA ALA A 232 33.48 4.77 0.15
C ALA A 232 34.04 5.27 1.51
N GLY A 233 35.37 5.20 1.69
CA GLY A 233 36.09 5.59 2.90
C GLY A 233 36.24 7.10 3.14
N ASP A 234 35.54 7.94 2.36
CA ASP A 234 35.59 9.41 2.46
C ASP A 234 34.45 10.01 3.33
N GLY A 235 33.71 9.16 4.03
CA GLY A 235 32.58 9.54 4.88
C GLY A 235 31.20 9.27 4.26
N ARG A 236 31.16 8.77 3.02
CA ARG A 236 29.93 8.32 2.35
C ARG A 236 29.60 6.84 2.61
N GLY A 237 30.53 6.08 3.18
CA GLY A 237 30.35 4.69 3.60
C GLY A 237 30.89 4.41 5.00
N TRP A 238 30.67 3.19 5.48
CA TRP A 238 31.12 2.72 6.80
C TRP A 238 32.12 1.56 6.71
N PRO A 239 33.20 1.56 7.51
CA PRO A 239 34.19 0.49 7.48
C PRO A 239 33.60 -0.85 7.92
N ILE A 240 33.74 -1.87 7.06
CA ILE A 240 33.38 -3.25 7.38
C ILE A 240 34.60 -4.18 7.33
N GLY A 241 34.52 -5.26 8.09
CA GLY A 241 35.52 -6.31 8.11
C GLY A 241 36.84 -5.91 8.77
N LYS A 242 37.80 -6.83 8.73
CA LYS A 242 39.02 -6.75 9.55
C LYS A 242 39.95 -5.63 9.09
N GLY A 243 39.99 -4.56 9.90
CA GLY A 243 40.96 -3.48 9.79
C GLY A 243 40.58 -2.38 8.80
N ALA A 244 39.28 -2.13 8.60
CA ALA A 244 38.76 -0.99 7.84
C ALA A 244 39.37 -0.87 6.42
N LYS A 245 39.38 -1.99 5.70
CA LYS A 245 39.91 -2.11 4.32
C LYS A 245 38.83 -2.05 3.24
N ALA A 246 37.57 -2.21 3.64
CA ALA A 246 36.39 -2.08 2.81
C ALA A 246 35.43 -1.13 3.52
N TYR A 247 34.75 -0.27 2.77
CA TYR A 247 33.79 0.72 3.26
C TYR A 247 32.50 0.59 2.46
N ALA A 248 31.48 -0.01 3.05
CA ALA A 248 30.19 -0.20 2.39
C ALA A 248 29.51 1.16 2.18
N THR A 249 29.19 1.51 0.94
CA THR A 249 28.53 2.78 0.59
C THR A 249 27.16 2.91 1.26
N SER A 250 26.95 4.01 1.97
CA SER A 250 25.66 4.31 2.60
C SER A 250 24.63 4.67 1.54
N HIS A 251 23.37 4.37 1.82
CA HIS A 251 22.29 4.58 0.85
C HIS A 251 20.96 4.73 1.60
N SER A 252 19.98 5.39 0.98
CA SER A 252 18.63 5.50 1.53
C SER A 252 17.71 4.43 0.94
N HIS A 253 16.65 4.06 1.66
CA HIS A 253 15.53 3.28 1.14
C HIS A 253 14.26 4.09 1.35
N ASN A 254 13.62 4.58 0.28
CA ASN A 254 12.37 5.34 0.33
C ASN A 254 11.23 4.46 -0.20
N ILE A 255 10.35 4.00 0.68
CA ILE A 255 9.36 2.96 0.38
C ILE A 255 7.96 3.55 0.42
N PHE A 256 7.21 3.39 -0.67
CA PHE A 256 5.89 3.99 -0.85
C PHE A 256 4.80 2.95 -0.93
N TRP A 257 3.68 3.21 -0.27
CA TRP A 257 2.42 2.47 -0.43
C TRP A 257 1.35 3.39 -1.02
N ARG A 258 0.48 2.82 -1.88
CA ARG A 258 -0.69 3.48 -2.45
C ARG A 258 -1.95 2.80 -1.93
N LEU A 259 -2.80 3.55 -1.23
CA LEU A 259 -4.06 3.08 -0.64
C LEU A 259 -5.24 3.80 -1.28
N ASP A 260 -6.17 3.01 -1.83
CA ASP A 260 -7.44 3.45 -2.38
C ASP A 260 -8.55 3.10 -1.36
N PHE A 261 -9.09 4.09 -0.66
CA PHE A 261 -10.10 3.87 0.38
C PHE A 261 -11.49 3.67 -0.25
N GLY A 262 -12.16 2.60 0.15
CA GLY A 262 -13.52 2.23 -0.26
C GLY A 262 -14.46 2.15 0.94
N LEU A 263 -14.29 3.06 1.90
CA LEU A 263 -14.86 2.96 3.24
C LEU A 263 -16.40 2.96 3.20
N ASP A 264 -17.03 1.98 3.85
CA ASP A 264 -18.46 1.69 3.77
C ASP A 264 -18.99 1.45 2.34
N GLY A 265 -18.12 1.00 1.43
CA GLY A 265 -18.46 0.79 0.01
C GLY A 265 -18.41 2.07 -0.83
N SER A 266 -17.92 3.19 -0.29
CA SER A 266 -17.81 4.48 -0.97
C SER A 266 -16.36 4.90 -1.14
N SER A 267 -15.91 5.05 -2.40
CA SER A 267 -14.66 5.74 -2.71
C SER A 267 -14.69 7.23 -2.40
N LYS A 268 -15.90 7.81 -2.26
CA LYS A 268 -16.08 9.17 -1.77
C LYS A 268 -15.82 9.18 -0.27
N THR A 269 -14.67 9.71 0.09
CA THR A 269 -14.17 9.86 1.46
C THR A 269 -13.62 11.29 1.64
N ARG A 270 -13.23 11.66 2.86
CA ARG A 270 -12.63 12.97 3.17
C ARG A 270 -11.33 12.78 3.95
N ILE A 271 -10.37 13.68 3.76
CA ILE A 271 -9.17 13.74 4.60
C ILE A 271 -9.38 14.82 5.67
N GLU A 272 -9.20 14.46 6.94
CA GLU A 272 -9.19 15.38 8.08
C GLU A 272 -7.80 15.35 8.73
N GLN A 273 -7.16 16.51 8.83
CA GLN A 273 -5.90 16.72 9.55
C GLN A 273 -6.21 17.26 10.96
N TYR A 274 -5.50 16.73 11.96
CA TYR A 274 -5.57 17.20 13.33
C TYR A 274 -4.20 17.76 13.73
N ASP A 275 -4.17 19.01 14.21
CA ASP A 275 -2.99 19.68 14.74
C ASP A 275 -3.22 20.04 16.21
N SER A 276 -2.42 19.48 17.12
CA SER A 276 -2.46 19.79 18.55
C SER A 276 -1.37 20.77 18.95
N LYS A 277 -1.74 21.88 19.62
CA LYS A 277 -0.80 22.86 20.14
C LYS A 277 -0.78 22.86 21.67
N VAL A 278 0.36 22.45 22.23
CA VAL A 278 0.68 22.63 23.65
C VAL A 278 0.94 24.11 23.96
N SER A 279 0.44 24.57 25.11
CA SER A 279 0.64 25.91 25.66
C SER A 279 1.00 25.82 27.15
N ALA A 280 1.92 26.68 27.60
CA ALA A 280 2.40 26.69 28.97
C ALA A 280 1.27 26.92 30.01
N PRO A 281 1.41 26.45 31.26
CA PRO A 281 0.40 26.65 32.30
C PRO A 281 0.17 28.14 32.57
N VAL A 282 -1.08 28.55 32.72
CA VAL A 282 -1.48 29.92 33.09
C VAL A 282 -2.43 29.91 34.29
N GLY A 283 -2.33 30.91 35.17
CA GLY A 283 -3.37 31.22 36.17
C GLY A 283 -3.77 30.06 37.08
N GLY A 284 -2.82 29.41 37.77
CA GLY A 284 -3.11 28.32 38.71
C GLY A 284 -3.27 26.93 38.10
N GLN A 285 -3.15 26.79 36.76
CA GLN A 285 -3.03 25.50 36.11
C GLN A 285 -1.78 24.74 36.61
N GLN A 286 -1.96 23.46 36.95
CA GLN A 286 -0.90 22.59 37.46
C GLN A 286 -0.06 21.93 36.35
N ALA A 287 -0.53 21.98 35.09
CA ALA A 287 0.11 21.35 33.94
C ALA A 287 -0.12 22.18 32.66
N PRO A 288 0.68 21.99 31.59
CA PRO A 288 0.44 22.60 30.29
C PRO A 288 -0.92 22.21 29.72
N THR A 289 -1.53 23.09 28.92
CA THR A 289 -2.76 22.80 28.19
C THR A 289 -2.45 22.39 26.75
N ASN A 290 -3.29 21.54 26.16
CA ASN A 290 -3.26 21.24 24.72
C ASN A 290 -4.59 21.64 24.09
N LYS A 291 -4.54 22.24 22.89
CA LYS A 291 -5.71 22.48 22.05
C LYS A 291 -5.51 21.90 20.66
N THR A 292 -6.38 20.97 20.28
CA THR A 292 -6.42 20.38 18.94
C THR A 292 -7.30 21.18 17.99
N THR A 293 -6.84 21.38 16.76
CA THR A 293 -7.57 21.99 15.65
C THR A 293 -7.79 20.94 14.57
N LEU A 294 -9.04 20.82 14.10
CA LEU A 294 -9.39 20.02 12.93
C LEU A 294 -9.36 20.89 11.67
N THR A 295 -8.62 20.44 10.66
CA THR A 295 -8.56 21.05 9.32
C THR A 295 -9.04 20.03 8.30
N LYS A 296 -10.05 20.40 7.50
CA LYS A 296 -10.52 19.56 6.38
C LYS A 296 -9.60 19.77 5.18
N VAL A 297 -8.91 18.72 4.76
CA VAL A 297 -8.03 18.73 3.59
C VAL A 297 -8.90 18.46 2.36
N THR A 298 -9.35 19.56 1.73
CA THR A 298 -10.29 19.54 0.59
C THR A 298 -9.60 19.58 -0.78
N LYS A 299 -8.27 19.74 -0.78
CA LYS A 299 -7.40 19.74 -1.95
C LYS A 299 -6.22 18.82 -1.72
N GLU A 300 -5.59 18.42 -2.81
CA GLU A 300 -4.35 17.66 -2.80
C GLU A 300 -3.30 18.32 -1.90
N LEU A 301 -2.55 17.49 -1.17
CA LEU A 301 -1.62 17.95 -0.14
C LEU A 301 -0.48 16.95 0.03
N ALA A 302 0.75 17.46 0.09
CA ALA A 302 1.90 16.74 0.62
C ALA A 302 2.10 17.17 2.08
N GLY A 303 2.38 16.22 2.98
CA GLY A 303 2.30 16.42 4.42
C GLY A 303 3.40 15.74 5.20
N ASP A 304 3.93 16.46 6.19
CA ASP A 304 4.89 15.92 7.16
C ASP A 304 4.23 15.62 8.50
N ALA A 305 4.53 14.46 9.07
CA ALA A 305 4.23 14.11 10.45
C ALA A 305 5.00 15.04 11.40
N LYS A 306 4.36 15.43 12.51
CA LYS A 306 4.88 16.38 13.50
C LYS A 306 4.34 16.04 14.89
N ASP A 307 4.92 16.63 15.93
CA ASP A 307 4.44 16.49 17.30
C ASP A 307 2.92 16.65 17.40
N MET A 308 2.24 15.56 17.78
CA MET A 308 0.79 15.50 17.97
C MET A 308 -0.05 15.91 16.72
N ARG A 309 0.51 15.78 15.51
CA ARG A 309 -0.19 15.87 14.23
C ARG A 309 -0.51 14.48 13.68
N TRP A 310 -1.72 14.31 13.16
CA TRP A 310 -2.16 13.10 12.47
C TRP A 310 -3.24 13.41 11.43
N TRP A 311 -3.58 12.42 10.60
CA TRP A 311 -4.67 12.50 9.62
C TRP A 311 -5.59 11.30 9.75
N ARG A 312 -6.84 11.46 9.31
CA ARG A 312 -7.75 10.33 9.07
C ARG A 312 -8.48 10.44 7.73
N VAL A 313 -8.76 9.28 7.14
CA VAL A 313 -9.68 9.11 6.03
C VAL A 313 -11.07 8.81 6.59
N VAL A 314 -12.05 9.63 6.23
CA VAL A 314 -13.40 9.64 6.83
C VAL A 314 -14.45 9.25 5.79
N SER A 315 -15.34 8.35 6.17
CA SER A 315 -16.49 7.91 5.36
C SER A 315 -17.46 9.06 5.09
N THR A 316 -18.07 9.06 3.91
CA THR A 316 -19.27 9.89 3.64
C THR A 316 -20.54 9.06 3.50
N ALA A 317 -20.47 7.74 3.79
CA ALA A 317 -21.56 6.80 3.55
C ALA A 317 -22.02 6.05 4.80
N GLY A 318 -21.11 5.77 5.75
CA GLY A 318 -21.41 5.01 6.97
C GLY A 318 -20.92 5.64 8.26
N LYS A 319 -21.51 5.15 9.34
CA LYS A 319 -21.33 5.61 10.73
C LYS A 319 -21.30 4.40 11.68
N ASN A 320 -20.72 4.56 12.86
CA ASN A 320 -20.90 3.58 13.94
C ASN A 320 -22.31 3.68 14.58
N LYS A 321 -22.52 2.90 15.64
CA LYS A 321 -23.80 2.86 16.37
C LYS A 321 -24.11 4.13 17.18
N ASP A 322 -23.13 5.03 17.32
CA ASP A 322 -23.22 6.30 18.06
C ASP A 322 -23.31 7.53 17.12
N ASP A 323 -23.67 7.29 15.85
CA ASP A 323 -23.81 8.30 14.80
C ASP A 323 -22.50 9.04 14.40
N HIS A 324 -21.33 8.56 14.86
CA HIS A 324 -20.02 9.07 14.44
C HIS A 324 -19.65 8.53 13.03
N PRO A 325 -19.13 9.36 12.09
CA PRO A 325 -18.65 8.89 10.79
C PRO A 325 -17.47 7.92 10.92
N ARG A 326 -17.57 6.74 10.29
CA ARG A 326 -16.46 5.77 10.32
C ARG A 326 -15.21 6.36 9.67
N SER A 327 -14.04 6.06 10.23
CA SER A 327 -12.77 6.57 9.72
C SER A 327 -11.58 5.67 10.04
N TYR A 328 -10.46 5.91 9.37
CA TYR A 328 -9.17 5.30 9.68
C TYR A 328 -8.11 6.39 9.82
N GLU A 329 -7.43 6.43 10.96
CA GLU A 329 -6.25 7.25 11.20
C GLU A 329 -5.04 6.67 10.49
N ILE A 330 -4.19 7.55 9.95
CA ILE A 330 -2.87 7.19 9.40
C ILE A 330 -1.86 7.32 10.55
N VAL A 331 -1.41 6.18 11.05
CA VAL A 331 -0.42 6.07 12.14
C VAL A 331 0.96 5.89 11.50
N GLN A 332 1.64 7.02 11.29
CA GLN A 332 2.99 7.05 10.74
C GLN A 332 3.98 6.32 11.68
N GLY A 333 4.79 5.41 11.14
CA GLY A 333 5.91 4.83 11.88
C GLY A 333 7.10 5.79 12.01
N PRO A 334 8.14 5.43 12.78
CA PRO A 334 9.44 6.10 12.68
C PRO A 334 9.91 6.10 11.22
N THR A 335 10.53 7.16 10.72
CA THR A 335 10.98 7.25 9.32
C THR A 335 12.11 8.27 9.18
N ALA A 336 13.09 7.96 8.34
CA ALA A 336 14.11 8.90 7.87
C ALA A 336 13.85 9.21 6.39
N LYS A 337 13.52 10.47 6.08
CA LYS A 337 13.24 10.93 4.72
C LYS A 337 14.51 11.35 4.00
N TYR A 338 14.76 10.80 2.81
CA TYR A 338 15.77 11.31 1.90
C TYR A 338 15.31 12.65 1.27
N PRO A 339 16.02 13.77 1.46
CA PRO A 339 15.58 15.07 0.93
C PRO A 339 15.98 15.33 -0.53
N GLY A 340 16.68 14.42 -1.20
CA GLY A 340 17.20 14.61 -2.56
C GLY A 340 16.10 14.89 -3.58
N HIS A 341 15.09 14.03 -3.66
CA HIS A 341 14.02 14.10 -4.66
C HIS A 341 12.80 14.90 -4.21
N GLY A 342 11.93 15.27 -5.15
CA GLY A 342 10.67 15.94 -4.84
C GLY A 342 9.66 15.00 -4.15
N PHE A 343 9.56 13.76 -4.62
CA PHE A 343 8.64 12.74 -4.11
C PHE A 343 9.02 12.13 -2.76
N THR A 344 10.29 12.22 -2.33
CA THR A 344 10.77 11.66 -1.05
C THR A 344 10.69 12.63 0.13
N LYS A 345 10.36 13.91 -0.11
CA LYS A 345 10.43 15.00 0.89
C LYS A 345 9.35 14.97 1.97
N HIS A 346 8.24 14.26 1.76
CA HIS A 346 7.10 14.24 2.68
C HIS A 346 6.72 12.81 3.12
N ASP A 347 6.07 12.71 4.27
CA ASP A 347 5.66 11.44 4.89
C ASP A 347 4.37 10.88 4.26
N VAL A 348 3.46 11.79 3.87
CA VAL A 348 2.20 11.45 3.20
C VAL A 348 1.94 12.38 2.01
N TYR A 349 1.28 11.84 1.00
CA TYR A 349 0.68 12.63 -0.09
C TYR A 349 -0.78 12.21 -0.27
N PHE A 350 -1.65 13.19 -0.53
CA PHE A 350 -3.04 12.98 -0.89
C PHE A 350 -3.24 13.52 -2.32
N THR A 351 -3.49 12.65 -3.30
CA THR A 351 -3.86 13.04 -4.67
C THR A 351 -5.32 12.69 -4.94
N GLU A 352 -5.97 13.36 -5.90
CA GLU A 352 -7.30 12.93 -6.35
C GLU A 352 -7.18 11.67 -7.21
N TYR A 353 -8.14 10.73 -7.13
CA TYR A 353 -8.05 9.49 -7.90
C TYR A 353 -7.94 9.73 -9.41
N ASN A 354 -6.79 9.36 -9.94
CA ASN A 354 -6.49 9.31 -11.35
C ASN A 354 -5.95 7.92 -11.71
N LYS A 355 -6.54 7.29 -12.73
CA LYS A 355 -6.10 5.98 -13.23
C LYS A 355 -4.64 5.95 -13.69
N CYS A 356 -4.08 7.11 -14.03
CA CYS A 356 -2.68 7.26 -14.44
C CYS A 356 -1.69 7.23 -13.28
N GLU A 357 -2.13 7.49 -12.06
CA GLU A 357 -1.27 7.74 -10.91
C GLU A 357 -1.13 6.45 -10.11
N GLN A 358 -0.09 5.67 -10.45
CA GLN A 358 0.06 4.27 -10.04
C GLN A 358 1.35 3.94 -9.27
N TYR A 359 2.39 4.78 -9.34
CA TYR A 359 3.71 4.54 -8.75
C TYR A 359 4.29 5.86 -8.25
N ALA A 360 4.98 5.89 -7.11
CA ALA A 360 5.31 7.16 -6.45
C ALA A 360 6.40 7.98 -7.18
N SER A 361 7.24 7.29 -7.96
CA SER A 361 8.18 7.84 -8.94
C SER A 361 8.18 6.92 -10.18
N GLY A 362 9.04 7.22 -11.17
CA GLY A 362 9.29 6.30 -12.30
C GLY A 362 8.06 5.90 -13.13
N ASN A 363 6.93 6.60 -13.00
CA ASN A 363 5.62 6.06 -13.40
C ASN A 363 5.60 5.71 -14.90
N PRO A 364 5.48 4.42 -15.29
CA PRO A 364 5.62 4.00 -16.69
C PRO A 364 4.48 4.52 -17.58
N LEU A 365 3.31 4.83 -17.01
CA LEU A 365 2.13 5.16 -17.80
C LEU A 365 2.31 6.47 -18.59
N ASN A 366 2.08 6.40 -19.90
CA ASN A 366 2.05 7.57 -20.78
C ASN A 366 0.62 8.13 -20.82
N CYS A 367 0.37 9.16 -20.02
CA CYS A 367 -0.93 9.81 -19.90
C CYS A 367 -0.98 11.21 -20.56
N GLY A 368 -0.22 11.39 -21.64
CA GLY A 368 -0.14 12.63 -22.39
C GLY A 368 1.03 13.53 -21.96
N ALA A 369 1.36 14.49 -22.82
CA ALA A 369 2.44 15.43 -22.57
C ALA A 369 2.11 16.33 -21.36
N GLY A 370 3.07 16.51 -20.46
CA GLY A 370 2.90 17.33 -19.25
C GLY A 370 2.23 16.64 -18.07
N HIS A 371 1.73 15.39 -18.21
CA HIS A 371 1.33 14.62 -17.03
C HIS A 371 2.58 14.17 -16.25
N GLY A 372 2.58 14.42 -14.93
CA GLY A 372 3.69 14.15 -14.04
C GLY A 372 4.09 12.67 -13.94
N LYS A 373 5.28 12.42 -13.40
CA LYS A 373 5.88 11.07 -13.31
C LYS A 373 6.13 10.59 -11.88
N SER A 374 5.81 11.43 -10.90
CA SER A 374 6.02 11.19 -9.47
C SER A 374 4.96 11.92 -8.64
N VAL A 375 4.71 11.45 -7.41
CA VAL A 375 3.55 11.87 -6.60
C VAL A 375 3.57 13.35 -6.20
N ASP A 376 4.74 13.94 -6.02
CA ASP A 376 4.92 15.38 -5.81
C ASP A 376 4.43 16.23 -7.00
N THR A 377 4.64 15.75 -8.23
CA THR A 377 4.15 16.43 -9.45
C THR A 377 2.65 16.27 -9.67
N TRP A 378 1.98 15.38 -8.92
CA TRP A 378 0.53 15.19 -8.96
C TRP A 378 -0.21 16.00 -7.90
N VAL A 379 0.44 16.38 -6.79
CA VAL A 379 -0.09 17.35 -5.83
C VAL A 379 -0.05 18.76 -6.46
N ASN A 380 -1.00 19.03 -7.35
CA ASN A 380 -1.11 20.28 -8.11
C ASN A 380 -2.29 21.15 -7.65
N GLY A 381 -3.12 20.63 -6.74
CA GLY A 381 -4.17 21.37 -6.04
C GLY A 381 -5.57 21.09 -6.58
N GLN A 382 -5.81 19.93 -7.17
CA GLN A 382 -7.15 19.42 -7.48
C GLN A 382 -8.00 19.30 -6.20
N THR A 383 -9.32 19.26 -6.35
CA THR A 383 -10.25 19.03 -5.23
C THR A 383 -10.31 17.54 -4.92
N LEU A 384 -10.16 17.14 -3.65
CA LEU A 384 -10.29 15.75 -3.23
C LEU A 384 -11.77 15.36 -3.14
N THR A 385 -12.19 14.38 -3.94
CA THR A 385 -13.53 13.76 -3.93
C THR A 385 -13.47 12.24 -3.89
N HIS A 386 -12.38 11.63 -4.39
CA HIS A 386 -11.94 10.25 -4.18
C HIS A 386 -10.42 10.31 -3.89
N PRO A 387 -10.02 10.69 -2.65
CA PRO A 387 -8.61 10.82 -2.31
C PRO A 387 -7.88 9.47 -2.32
N ILE A 388 -6.70 9.45 -2.93
CA ILE A 388 -5.73 8.37 -2.82
C ILE A 388 -4.67 8.78 -1.80
N VAL A 389 -4.46 7.90 -0.82
CA VAL A 389 -3.43 8.08 0.21
C VAL A 389 -2.15 7.41 -0.27
N TRP A 390 -1.08 8.18 -0.35
CA TRP A 390 0.27 7.68 -0.52
C TRP A 390 1.01 7.88 0.79
N VAL A 391 1.66 6.83 1.30
CA VAL A 391 2.50 6.91 2.50
C VAL A 391 3.91 6.53 2.14
N ASN A 392 4.84 7.41 2.48
CA ASN A 392 6.28 7.23 2.38
C ASN A 392 6.80 6.86 3.77
N VAL A 393 7.57 5.78 3.86
CA VAL A 393 8.45 5.52 5.00
C VAL A 393 9.80 5.05 4.50
N GLY A 394 10.87 5.50 5.15
CA GLY A 394 12.22 5.17 4.72
C GLY A 394 13.22 5.11 5.87
N PHE A 395 14.40 4.61 5.54
CA PHE A 395 15.54 4.54 6.44
C PHE A 395 16.83 4.88 5.68
N HIS A 396 17.81 5.42 6.40
CA HIS A 396 19.16 5.65 5.88
C HIS A 396 20.08 4.54 6.40
N HIS A 397 20.66 3.76 5.49
CA HIS A 397 21.46 2.59 5.81
C HIS A 397 22.95 2.93 5.77
N ILE A 398 23.46 3.40 6.90
CA ILE A 398 24.89 3.35 7.21
C ILE A 398 25.16 1.93 7.73
N ALA A 399 25.63 1.05 6.84
CA ALA A 399 25.80 -0.38 7.11
C ALA A 399 26.84 -0.65 8.22
N ARG A 400 26.66 -1.73 8.98
CA ARG A 400 27.58 -2.13 10.07
C ARG A 400 28.23 -3.47 9.77
N ASP A 401 29.18 -3.88 10.61
CA ASP A 401 29.77 -5.23 10.54
C ASP A 401 28.69 -6.33 10.68
N GLU A 402 27.64 -6.10 11.47
CA GLU A 402 26.51 -7.03 11.63
C GLU A 402 25.59 -7.11 10.41
N ASP A 403 25.69 -6.19 9.44
CA ASP A 403 24.85 -6.16 8.24
C ASP A 403 25.49 -6.90 7.04
N GLN A 404 26.69 -7.46 7.22
CA GLN A 404 27.32 -8.38 6.26
C GLN A 404 26.47 -9.66 6.08
N GLN A 405 26.67 -10.36 4.95
CA GLN A 405 25.83 -11.51 4.55
C GLN A 405 25.79 -12.64 5.60
N PRO A 406 24.60 -13.13 6.02
CA PRO A 406 23.25 -12.64 5.69
C PRO A 406 22.84 -11.44 6.55
N MET A 407 22.35 -10.39 5.90
CA MET A 407 21.95 -9.14 6.55
C MET A 407 20.70 -9.32 7.44
N PRO A 408 20.69 -8.87 8.71
CA PRO A 408 19.49 -8.85 9.55
C PRO A 408 18.34 -8.08 8.90
N VAL A 409 17.10 -8.39 9.26
CA VAL A 409 15.94 -7.71 8.67
C VAL A 409 15.76 -6.31 9.28
N HIS A 410 15.95 -5.27 8.47
CA HIS A 410 15.65 -3.88 8.81
C HIS A 410 14.17 -3.61 8.48
N TRP A 411 13.34 -3.46 9.52
CA TRP A 411 11.89 -3.29 9.36
C TRP A 411 11.49 -1.82 9.33
N GLN A 412 10.77 -1.44 8.27
CA GLN A 412 10.22 -0.10 8.09
C GLN A 412 8.75 -0.18 7.65
N GLY A 413 7.85 0.57 8.29
CA GLY A 413 6.42 0.47 8.02
C GLY A 413 5.56 1.54 8.70
N PHE A 414 4.25 1.41 8.52
CA PHE A 414 3.23 2.27 9.13
C PHE A 414 1.94 1.47 9.39
N SER A 415 0.94 2.08 10.03
CA SER A 415 -0.37 1.47 10.23
C SER A 415 -1.52 2.41 9.85
N ILE A 416 -2.69 1.82 9.57
CA ILE A 416 -3.96 2.55 9.60
C ILE A 416 -4.85 1.96 10.70
N ALA A 417 -5.28 2.81 11.62
CA ALA A 417 -5.99 2.40 12.84
C ALA A 417 -7.47 2.85 12.79
N PRO A 418 -8.43 2.02 13.20
CA PRO A 418 -9.85 2.36 13.15
C PRO A 418 -10.18 3.49 14.13
N ARG A 419 -10.85 4.52 13.62
CA ARG A 419 -11.42 5.64 14.41
C ARG A 419 -12.91 5.71 14.12
N ASP A 420 -13.75 5.62 15.16
CA ASP A 420 -15.21 5.63 15.02
C ASP A 420 -15.78 4.52 14.08
N VAL A 421 -15.06 3.41 13.85
CA VAL A 421 -15.53 2.28 13.02
C VAL A 421 -16.62 1.48 13.74
N THR A 422 -16.37 1.20 15.02
CA THR A 422 -17.34 0.69 16.00
C THR A 422 -17.64 1.78 17.04
N ALA A 423 -18.64 1.54 17.89
CA ALA A 423 -18.98 2.41 19.01
C ALA A 423 -17.92 2.31 20.14
N MET A 424 -17.78 1.11 20.69
CA MET A 424 -16.72 0.74 21.63
C MET A 424 -15.57 0.02 20.92
N ASN A 425 -14.53 -0.33 21.69
CA ASN A 425 -13.54 -1.35 21.30
C ASN A 425 -14.28 -2.62 20.79
N PRO A 426 -14.00 -3.13 19.58
CA PRO A 426 -14.70 -4.26 18.99
C PRO A 426 -14.55 -5.58 19.76
N LEU A 427 -13.62 -5.64 20.71
CA LEU A 427 -13.32 -6.82 21.54
C LEU A 427 -13.84 -6.67 22.99
N THR A 428 -14.64 -5.63 23.26
CA THR A 428 -15.26 -5.38 24.58
C THR A 428 -16.09 -6.59 25.04
N PRO A 429 -15.86 -7.13 26.25
CA PRO A 429 -16.63 -8.25 26.76
C PRO A 429 -18.04 -7.80 27.14
N ALA A 430 -19.03 -8.71 27.06
CA ALA A 430 -20.45 -8.40 27.28
C ALA A 430 -20.73 -7.67 28.60
N ASP A 431 -20.04 -8.06 29.68
CA ASP A 431 -20.10 -7.44 31.02
C ASP A 431 -19.79 -5.93 31.02
N LEU A 432 -19.07 -5.43 30.02
CA LEU A 432 -18.68 -4.03 29.87
C LEU A 432 -19.42 -3.30 28.74
N ALA A 433 -20.38 -3.94 28.05
CA ALA A 433 -21.11 -3.33 26.94
C ALA A 433 -21.95 -2.09 27.34
N ALA A 434 -22.25 -1.93 28.64
CA ALA A 434 -22.94 -0.76 29.18
C ALA A 434 -22.03 0.48 29.35
N GLN A 435 -20.70 0.33 29.24
CA GLN A 435 -19.73 1.42 29.45
C GLN A 435 -19.63 2.40 28.25
N ASN A 436 -20.49 2.27 27.22
CA ASN A 436 -20.38 3.11 26.03
C ASN A 436 -20.79 4.55 26.32
N GLY A 437 -19.83 5.49 26.27
CA GLY A 437 -20.07 6.89 26.64
C GLY A 437 -20.43 7.11 28.11
N HIS A 438 -20.32 6.09 28.96
CA HIS A 438 -20.72 6.10 30.37
C HIS A 438 -19.54 5.78 31.27
N TRP A 439 -19.47 6.47 32.41
CA TRP A 439 -18.59 6.16 33.53
C TRP A 439 -19.48 5.74 34.71
N HIS A 440 -18.99 4.82 35.53
CA HIS A 440 -19.65 4.31 36.73
C HIS A 440 -18.85 4.71 37.99
#